data_AF-A0A6H1ZJH1-F1
#
_entry.id   AF-A0A6H1ZJH1-F1
#
_cell.length_a   1.000
_cell.length_b   1.000
_cell.length_c   1.000
_cell.angle_alpha   90.00
_cell.angle_beta   90.00
_cell.angle_gamma   90.00
#
_symmetry.space_group_name_H-M   'P 1'
#
loop_
_entity.id
_entity.type
_entity.pdbx_description
1 polymer ?
#
loop_
_entity_poly.entity_id
_entity_poly.type
_entity_poly.pdbx_seq_one_letter_code
_entity_poly.pdbx_strand_id
1 'polypeptide(L)'
;MKITTIGKVDYALRELKVISKQLSKLDVQACNVGLTDKQEMRVIKLEKLANKIAKDFLGVYAYHQGDPRGCSLYLTEKLTDQAMNYTNGVAIY
;
A
#
# COMPACT_ATOMS: atom_id res chain seq x y z
N MET A 1 20.89 -15.72 11.11
CA MET A 1 21.35 -14.79 10.06
C MET A 1 20.79 -13.41 10.39
N LYS A 2 21.61 -12.44 10.81
CA LYS A 2 21.13 -11.09 11.17
C LYS A 2 20.89 -10.32 9.88
N ILE A 3 19.63 -10.07 9.53
CA ILE A 3 19.29 -9.18 8.41
C ILE A 3 19.71 -7.77 8.83
N THR A 4 20.60 -7.15 8.05
CA THR A 4 21.03 -5.77 8.27
C THR A 4 19.86 -4.82 8.05
N THR A 5 19.88 -3.64 8.68
CA THR A 5 18.81 -2.63 8.54
C THR A 5 18.54 -2.29 7.07
N ILE A 6 19.58 -2.24 6.24
CA ILE A 6 19.47 -2.01 4.79
C ILE A 6 18.68 -3.15 4.10
N GLY A 7 18.96 -4.41 4.46
CA GLY A 7 18.25 -5.56 3.89
C GLY A 7 16.76 -5.60 4.26
N LYS A 8 16.39 -5.06 5.43
CA LYS A 8 14.99 -4.93 5.86
C LYS A 8 14.24 -3.89 5.02
N VAL A 9 14.87 -2.76 4.76
CA VAL A 9 14.27 -1.67 3.97
C VAL A 9 14.08 -2.10 2.51
N ASP A 10 15.11 -2.71 1.89
CA ASP A 10 15.00 -3.19 0.50
C ASP A 10 13.89 -4.24 0.34
N TYR A 11 13.82 -5.20 1.26
CA TYR A 11 12.74 -6.18 1.31
C TYR A 11 11.36 -5.51 1.39
N ALA A 12 11.18 -4.58 2.33
CA ALA A 12 9.91 -3.90 2.52
C ALA A 12 9.48 -3.12 1.27
N LEU A 13 10.38 -2.35 0.66
CA LEU A 13 10.08 -1.57 -0.54
C LEU A 13 9.72 -2.48 -1.73
N ARG A 14 10.42 -3.61 -1.91
CA ARG A 14 10.11 -4.59 -2.96
C ARG A 14 8.72 -5.20 -2.79
N GLU A 15 8.37 -5.63 -1.58
CA GLU A 15 7.06 -6.22 -1.29
C GLU A 15 5.94 -5.18 -1.43
N LEU A 16 6.14 -3.97 -0.91
CA LEU A 16 5.16 -2.88 -1.03
C LEU A 16 4.92 -2.50 -2.49
N LYS A 17 5.96 -2.50 -3.34
CA LYS A 17 5.82 -2.27 -4.78
C LYS A 17 4.98 -3.35 -5.47
N VAL A 18 5.13 -4.61 -5.07
CA VAL A 18 4.30 -5.72 -5.58
C VAL A 18 2.85 -5.53 -5.16
N ILE A 19 2.61 -5.16 -3.90
CA ILE A 19 1.26 -4.90 -3.39
C ILE A 19 0.62 -3.70 -4.09
N SER A 20 1.35 -2.60 -4.25
CA SER A 20 0.88 -1.39 -4.96
C SER A 20 0.37 -1.72 -6.37
N LYS A 21 1.13 -2.52 -7.14
CA LYS A 21 0.71 -2.97 -8.48
C LYS A 21 -0.56 -3.84 -8.46
N GLN A 22 -0.75 -4.65 -7.42
CA GLN A 22 -1.96 -5.47 -7.30
C GLN A 22 -3.18 -4.62 -6.94
N LEU A 23 -3.02 -3.67 -6.02
CA LEU A 23 -4.06 -2.71 -5.66
C LEU A 23 -4.46 -1.85 -6.86
N SER A 24 -3.49 -1.28 -7.59
CA SER A 24 -3.76 -0.49 -8.80
C SER A 24 -4.58 -1.23 -9.86
N LYS A 25 -4.30 -2.52 -10.08
CA LYS A 25 -5.13 -3.34 -10.98
C LYS A 25 -6.56 -3.50 -10.47
N LEU A 26 -6.73 -3.67 -9.16
CA LEU A 26 -8.05 -3.78 -8.52
C LEU A 26 -8.78 -2.43 -8.56
N ASP A 27 -8.11 -1.30 -8.36
CA ASP A 27 -8.70 0.03 -8.42
C ASP A 27 -9.20 0.36 -9.83
N VAL A 28 -8.40 0.02 -10.85
CA VAL A 28 -8.82 0.15 -12.26
C VAL A 28 -10.07 -0.70 -12.51
N GLN A 29 -10.09 -1.93 -12.00
CA GLN A 29 -11.26 -2.79 -12.16
C GLN A 29 -12.49 -2.25 -11.43
N ALA A 30 -12.32 -1.82 -10.17
CA ALA A 30 -13.37 -1.24 -9.34
C ALA A 30 -14.01 -0.03 -10.05
N CYS A 31 -13.19 0.85 -10.63
CA CYS A 31 -13.64 2.04 -11.32
C CYS A 31 -14.39 1.75 -12.63
N ASN A 32 -14.04 0.66 -13.35
CA ASN A 32 -14.62 0.36 -14.65
C ASN A 32 -15.85 -0.56 -14.57
N VAL A 33 -15.79 -1.60 -13.74
CA VAL A 33 -16.78 -2.70 -13.75
C VAL A 33 -17.19 -3.16 -12.34
N GLY A 34 -16.67 -2.52 -11.29
CA GLY A 34 -16.86 -2.95 -9.91
C GLY A 34 -15.99 -4.15 -9.51
N LEU A 35 -16.04 -4.49 -8.22
CA LEU A 35 -15.34 -5.64 -7.66
C LEU A 35 -16.33 -6.74 -7.26
N THR A 36 -15.90 -7.99 -7.36
CA THR A 36 -16.58 -9.10 -6.71
C THR A 36 -16.21 -9.18 -5.23
N ASP A 37 -17.03 -9.82 -4.40
CA ASP A 37 -16.75 -10.03 -2.97
C ASP A 37 -15.35 -10.63 -2.72
N LYS A 38 -14.92 -11.56 -3.60
CA LYS A 38 -13.58 -12.16 -3.51
C LYS A 38 -12.46 -11.13 -3.72
N GLN A 39 -12.70 -10.15 -4.59
CA GLN A 39 -11.73 -9.09 -4.89
C GLN A 39 -11.75 -7.99 -3.83
N GLU A 40 -12.91 -7.64 -3.29
CA GLU A 40 -12.99 -6.74 -2.12
C GLU A 40 -12.23 -7.33 -0.92
N MET A 41 -12.44 -8.62 -0.64
CA MET A 41 -11.70 -9.32 0.39
C MET A 41 -10.19 -9.40 0.08
N ARG A 42 -9.81 -9.37 -1.20
CA ARG A 42 -8.40 -9.31 -1.61
C ARG A 42 -7.82 -7.91 -1.36
N VAL A 43 -8.54 -6.84 -1.64
CA VAL A 43 -8.14 -5.46 -1.32
C VAL A 43 -7.85 -5.35 0.18
N ILE A 44 -8.79 -5.74 1.04
CA ILE A 44 -8.64 -5.69 2.50
C ILE A 44 -7.40 -6.48 2.97
N LYS A 45 -7.13 -7.65 2.38
CA LYS A 45 -5.94 -8.46 2.71
C LYS A 45 -4.64 -7.75 2.30
N LEU A 46 -4.62 -7.16 1.11
CA LEU A 46 -3.47 -6.42 0.60
C LEU A 46 -3.18 -5.16 1.43
N GLU A 47 -4.21 -4.42 1.82
CA GLU A 47 -4.09 -3.25 2.71
C GLU A 47 -3.49 -3.63 4.07
N LYS A 48 -4.03 -4.69 4.70
CA LYS A 48 -3.52 -5.20 5.98
C LYS A 48 -2.07 -5.65 5.87
N LEU A 49 -1.72 -6.34 4.77
CA LEU A 49 -0.36 -6.80 4.53
C LEU A 49 0.60 -5.62 4.31
N ALA A 50 0.23 -4.64 3.49
CA ALA A 50 1.03 -3.45 3.25
C ALA A 50 1.29 -2.69 4.55
N ASN A 51 0.26 -2.47 5.36
CA ASN A 51 0.40 -1.75 6.62
C ASN A 51 1.25 -2.53 7.64
N LYS A 52 1.14 -3.86 7.65
CA LYS A 52 2.02 -4.71 8.48
C LYS A 52 3.49 -4.57 8.07
N ILE A 53 3.79 -4.66 6.76
CA ILE A 53 5.17 -4.52 6.25
C ILE A 53 5.72 -3.12 6.55
N ALA A 54 4.94 -2.08 6.30
CA ALA A 54 5.34 -0.70 6.58
C ALA A 54 5.68 -0.51 8.07
N LYS A 55 4.85 -1.03 8.98
CA LYS A 55 5.10 -0.94 10.43
C LYS A 55 6.31 -1.75 10.87
N ASP A 56 6.37 -3.03 10.49
CA ASP A 56 7.37 -3.98 11.00
C ASP A 56 8.78 -3.66 10.50
N PHE A 57 8.92 -3.08 9.31
CA PHE A 57 10.22 -2.89 8.66
C PHE A 57 10.62 -1.42 8.46
N LEU A 58 9.67 -0.50 8.38
CA LEU A 58 9.94 0.92 8.08
C LEU A 58 9.50 1.87 9.19
N GLY A 59 8.71 1.43 10.16
CA GLY A 59 8.21 2.27 11.26
C GLY A 59 7.17 3.32 10.83
N VAL A 60 6.55 3.12 9.66
CA VAL A 60 5.53 4.02 9.08
C VAL A 60 4.26 3.22 8.74
N TYR A 61 3.24 3.90 8.24
CA TYR A 61 1.96 3.31 7.85
C TYR A 61 1.83 3.22 6.33
N ALA A 62 1.06 2.24 5.86
CA ALA A 62 0.65 2.17 4.47
C ALA A 62 -0.80 2.65 4.32
N TYR A 63 -1.02 3.54 3.36
CA TYR A 63 -2.33 4.09 3.02
C TYR A 63 -2.70 3.72 1.58
N HIS A 64 -3.89 3.15 1.40
CA HIS A 64 -4.46 2.82 0.11
C HIS A 64 -5.48 3.89 -0.28
N GLN A 65 -5.22 4.58 -1.40
CA GLN A 65 -6.05 5.71 -1.85
C GLN A 65 -7.29 5.25 -2.64
N GLY A 66 -7.18 4.14 -3.39
CA GLY A 66 -8.26 3.60 -4.22
C GLY A 66 -8.56 4.37 -5.52
N ASP A 67 -7.83 5.46 -5.82
CA ASP A 67 -7.96 6.17 -7.10
C ASP A 67 -7.02 5.58 -8.17
N PRO A 68 -7.53 5.01 -9.26
CA PRO A 68 -6.70 4.38 -10.30
C PRO A 68 -5.88 5.36 -11.14
N ARG A 69 -6.12 6.67 -11.04
CA ARG A 69 -5.43 7.70 -11.84
C ARG A 69 -4.09 8.12 -11.26
N GLY A 70 -3.81 7.74 -10.00
CA GLY A 70 -2.58 8.04 -9.29
C GLY A 70 -1.84 6.77 -8.86
N CYS A 71 -0.93 6.92 -7.90
CA CYS A 71 -0.41 5.74 -7.19
C CYS A 71 -1.48 5.23 -6.24
N SER A 72 -1.67 3.91 -6.16
CA SER A 72 -2.66 3.34 -5.25
C SER A 72 -2.19 3.31 -3.80
N LEU A 73 -0.88 3.14 -3.58
CA LEU A 73 -0.30 2.92 -2.26
C LEU A 73 0.71 4.01 -1.89
N TYR A 74 0.60 4.52 -0.67
CA TYR A 74 1.49 5.53 -0.10
C TYR A 74 2.00 5.10 1.27
N LEU A 75 3.19 5.57 1.63
CA LEU A 75 3.73 5.49 2.98
C LEU A 75 3.49 6.82 3.71
N THR A 76 2.98 6.77 4.94
CA THR A 76 2.67 7.96 5.76
C THR A 76 3.19 7.81 7.19
N GLU A 77 3.57 8.92 7.83
CA GLU A 77 4.01 8.87 9.25
C GLU A 77 2.85 8.65 10.23
N LYS A 78 1.62 9.01 9.85
CA LYS A 78 0.42 8.86 10.67
C LYS A 78 -0.78 8.44 9.82
N LEU A 79 -1.68 7.66 10.40
CA LEU A 79 -3.03 7.44 9.87
C LEU A 79 -3.96 8.50 10.47
N THR A 80 -3.91 9.72 9.95
CA THR A 80 -4.89 10.77 10.29
C THR A 80 -5.66 11.15 9.03
N ASP A 81 -6.84 11.76 9.19
CA ASP A 81 -7.61 12.29 8.05
C ASP A 81 -6.79 13.28 7.20
N GLN A 82 -5.79 13.93 7.79
CA GLN A 82 -4.82 14.78 7.08
C GLN A 82 -3.80 14.01 6.25
N ALA A 83 -3.49 12.76 6.58
CA ALA A 83 -2.64 11.89 5.76
C ALA A 83 -3.37 11.35 4.51
N MET A 84 -4.70 11.43 4.49
CA MET A 84 -5.55 11.11 3.34
C MET A 84 -5.59 12.26 2.31
N ASN A 85 -5.02 13.42 2.63
CA ASN A 85 -4.74 14.44 1.63
C ASN A 85 -3.55 13.97 0.78
N TYR A 86 -3.73 13.97 -0.54
CA TYR A 86 -2.83 13.59 -1.64
C TYR A 86 -1.34 14.04 -1.55
N THR A 87 -0.94 14.77 -0.51
CA THR A 87 0.36 15.43 -0.31
C THR A 87 1.15 14.94 0.90
N ASN A 88 0.61 14.12 1.79
CA ASN A 88 1.25 13.75 3.06
C ASN A 88 1.88 12.34 3.10
N GLY A 89 2.19 11.76 1.94
CA GLY A 89 2.81 10.43 1.86
C GLY A 89 3.78 10.26 0.69
N VAL A 90 4.67 9.27 0.82
CA VAL A 90 5.60 8.86 -0.23
C VAL A 90 4.93 7.78 -1.09
N ALA A 91 4.73 8.06 -2.37
CA ALA A 91 4.12 7.12 -3.31
C ALA A 91 5.00 5.89 -3.55
N ILE A 92 4.38 4.71 -3.63
CA ILE A 92 5.04 3.44 -3.96
C ILE A 92 4.65 2.99 -5.37
N TYR A 93 5.62 3.00 -6.31
CA TYR A 93 5.43 2.65 -7.72
C TYR A 93 6.57 1.77 -8.29
#